data_AF-X1E586-F1
#
_entry.id   AF-X1E586-F1
#
_cell.length_a   1.000
_cell.length_b   1.000
_cell.length_c   1.000
_cell.angle_alpha   90.00
_cell.angle_beta   90.00
_cell.angle_gamma   90.00
#
_symmetry.space_group_name_H-M   'P 1'
#
loop_
_entity.id
_entity.type
_entity.pdbx_description
1 polymer ?
#
loop_
_entity_poly.entity_id
_entity_poly.type
_entity_poly.pdbx_seq_one_letter_code
_entity_poly.pdbx_strand_id
1 'polypeptide(L)'
;GVLLRDCYIQWPADRVCTWALAHRDAMCEQGLLAEVDDALFLRWFDWMGLQRHIKVLGTFARLYLRDGKPAYLEDLPLVIAYVLEILEKYRSDEPTFAEFLDWFEHRLSPLIARQGWGDKL
;
A
#
# COMPACT_ATOMS: atom_id res chain seq x y z
N GLY A 1 -13.39 -9.24 -2.80
CA GLY A 1 -12.98 -8.31 -1.74
C GLY A 1 -11.54 -8.57 -1.32
N VAL A 2 -10.61 -7.91 -2.00
CA VAL A 2 -9.16 -7.75 -1.73
C VAL A 2 -8.53 -8.70 -0.69
N LEU A 3 -8.39 -9.98 -1.07
CA LEU A 3 -7.48 -10.96 -0.45
C LEU A 3 -6.09 -10.95 -1.12
N LEU A 4 -5.88 -10.12 -2.15
CA LEU A 4 -4.66 -10.12 -2.97
C LEU A 4 -3.56 -9.18 -2.46
N ARG A 5 -3.81 -8.43 -1.38
CA ARG A 5 -2.79 -7.67 -0.63
C ARG A 5 -2.98 -7.94 0.86
N ASP A 6 -2.82 -9.20 1.24
CA ASP A 6 -2.55 -9.50 2.63
C ASP A 6 -1.15 -8.97 2.96
N CYS A 7 -1.06 -8.23 4.05
CA CYS A 7 0.08 -7.39 4.45
C CYS A 7 1.35 -8.19 4.83
N TYR A 8 1.46 -9.44 4.39
CA TYR A 8 2.46 -10.41 4.80
C TYR A 8 3.17 -11.10 3.63
N ILE A 9 2.78 -10.86 2.37
CA ILE A 9 3.43 -11.49 1.20
C ILE A 9 3.64 -10.48 0.07
N GLN A 10 4.91 -10.22 -0.23
CA GLN A 10 5.33 -9.52 -1.44
C GLN A 10 5.24 -10.42 -2.66
N TRP A 11 4.06 -10.40 -3.30
CA TRP A 11 3.85 -11.07 -4.58
C TRP A 11 4.52 -10.29 -5.72
N PRO A 12 5.08 -10.99 -6.72
CA PRO A 12 5.55 -10.37 -7.95
C PRO A 12 4.47 -9.51 -8.62
N ALA A 13 4.84 -8.32 -9.08
CA ALA A 13 3.91 -7.33 -9.63
C ALA A 13 3.10 -7.85 -10.83
N ASP A 14 3.71 -8.68 -11.67
CA ASP A 14 3.06 -9.38 -12.78
C ASP A 14 1.92 -10.27 -12.29
N ARG A 15 2.14 -11.06 -11.23
CA ARG A 15 1.09 -11.93 -10.65
C ARG A 15 -0.03 -11.12 -10.04
N VAL A 16 0.28 -10.03 -9.33
CA VAL A 16 -0.73 -9.15 -8.75
C VAL A 16 -1.58 -8.51 -9.85
N CYS A 17 -0.97 -8.04 -10.94
CA CYS A 17 -1.68 -7.51 -12.10
C CYS A 17 -2.59 -8.58 -12.73
N THR A 18 -2.09 -9.79 -12.98
CA THR A 18 -2.90 -10.88 -13.56
C THR A 18 -4.12 -11.18 -12.69
N TRP A 19 -3.94 -11.30 -11.37
CA TRP A 19 -5.07 -11.57 -10.47
C TRP A 19 -6.04 -10.40 -10.35
N ALA A 20 -5.56 -9.16 -10.39
CA ALA A 20 -6.40 -7.98 -10.37
C ALA A 20 -7.28 -7.90 -11.63
N LEU A 21 -6.70 -8.10 -12.82
CA LEU A 21 -7.45 -8.08 -14.08
C LEU A 21 -8.43 -9.25 -14.17
N ALA A 22 -8.04 -10.47 -13.76
CA ALA A 22 -8.97 -11.60 -13.69
C ALA A 22 -10.15 -11.33 -12.74
N HIS A 23 -9.91 -10.61 -11.63
CA HIS A 23 -10.98 -10.20 -10.73
C HIS A 23 -11.93 -9.18 -11.37
N ARG A 24 -11.39 -8.20 -12.12
CA ARG A 24 -12.16 -7.22 -12.88
C ARG A 24 -13.06 -7.91 -13.90
N ASP A 25 -12.51 -8.84 -14.67
CA ASP A 25 -13.25 -9.59 -15.69
C ASP A 25 -14.42 -10.36 -15.05
N ALA A 26 -14.16 -11.06 -13.94
CA ALA A 26 -15.21 -11.76 -13.20
C ALA A 26 -16.30 -10.81 -12.64
N MET A 27 -15.95 -9.59 -12.22
CA MET A 27 -16.92 -8.59 -11.76
C MET A 27 -17.76 -8.02 -12.91
N CYS A 28 -17.17 -7.82 -14.09
CA CYS A 28 -17.88 -7.40 -15.28
C CYS A 28 -18.86 -8.48 -15.75
N GLU A 29 -18.44 -9.75 -15.79
CA GLU A 29 -19.31 -10.90 -16.13
C GLU A 29 -20.52 -11.03 -15.19
N GLN A 30 -20.33 -10.70 -13.91
CA GLN A 30 -21.40 -10.72 -12.90
C GLN A 30 -22.29 -9.46 -12.92
N GLY A 31 -22.00 -8.48 -13.79
CA GLY A 31 -22.72 -7.20 -13.84
C GLY A 31 -22.51 -6.33 -12.60
N LEU A 32 -21.48 -6.59 -11.78
CA LEU A 32 -21.13 -5.83 -10.59
C LEU A 32 -20.26 -4.60 -10.90
N LEU A 33 -19.62 -4.58 -12.07
CA LEU A 33 -18.79 -3.51 -12.55
C LEU A 33 -19.07 -3.27 -14.04
N ALA A 34 -19.21 -2.02 -14.45
CA ALA A 34 -19.25 -1.68 -15.87
C ALA A 34 -17.90 -2.02 -16.53
N GLU A 35 -17.88 -2.23 -17.85
CA GLU A 35 -16.61 -2.40 -18.57
C GLU A 35 -15.72 -1.16 -18.38
N VAL A 36 -14.49 -1.40 -17.94
CA VAL A 36 -13.45 -0.39 -17.73
C VAL A 36 -12.14 -0.92 -18.27
N ASP A 37 -11.31 -0.02 -18.79
CA ASP A 37 -9.99 -0.40 -19.29
C ASP A 37 -9.06 -0.88 -18.17
N ASP A 38 -8.04 -1.65 -18.55
CA ASP A 38 -7.09 -2.28 -17.64
C ASP A 38 -6.34 -1.26 -16.79
N ALA A 39 -5.94 -0.14 -17.39
CA ALA A 39 -5.13 0.87 -16.73
C ALA A 39 -5.93 1.58 -15.63
N LEU A 40 -7.19 1.89 -15.91
CA LEU A 40 -8.11 2.52 -14.97
C LEU A 40 -8.42 1.58 -13.80
N PHE A 41 -8.72 0.32 -14.09
CA PHE A 41 -8.96 -0.65 -13.01
C PHE A 41 -7.73 -0.88 -12.14
N LEU A 42 -6.55 -1.04 -12.74
CA LEU A 42 -5.30 -1.22 -11.99
C LEU A 42 -4.97 0.01 -11.14
N ARG A 43 -5.25 1.22 -11.64
CA ARG A 43 -5.12 2.46 -10.87
C ARG A 43 -6.03 2.44 -9.64
N TRP A 44 -7.31 2.12 -9.81
CA TRP A 44 -8.23 1.99 -8.66
C TRP A 44 -7.78 0.91 -7.67
N PHE A 45 -7.32 -0.23 -8.19
CA PHE A 45 -6.81 -1.33 -7.37
C PHE A 45 -5.59 -0.92 -6.54
N ASP A 46 -4.66 -0.15 -7.12
CA ASP A 46 -3.51 0.42 -6.43
C ASP A 46 -3.91 1.43 -5.36
N TRP A 47 -4.83 2.35 -5.67
CA TRP A 47 -5.27 3.38 -4.71
C TRP A 47 -6.04 2.79 -3.53
N MET A 48 -6.87 1.77 -3.75
CA MET A 48 -7.49 1.01 -2.66
C MET A 48 -6.44 0.30 -1.79
N GLY A 49 -5.41 -0.28 -2.43
CA GLY A 49 -4.28 -0.89 -1.73
C GLY A 49 -3.53 0.12 -0.86
N LEU A 50 -3.21 1.29 -1.41
CA LEU A 50 -2.57 2.41 -0.71
C LEU A 50 -3.37 2.85 0.52
N GLN A 51 -4.68 3.07 0.36
CA GLN A 51 -5.56 3.48 1.46
C GLN A 51 -5.60 2.44 2.59
N ARG A 52 -5.65 1.14 2.25
CA ARG A 52 -5.57 0.05 3.22
C ARG A 52 -4.23 0.04 3.96
N HIS A 53 -3.11 0.19 3.27
CA HIS A 53 -1.78 0.18 3.88
C HIS A 53 -1.56 1.38 4.81
N ILE A 54 -1.98 2.59 4.42
CA ILE A 54 -1.93 3.77 5.31
C ILE A 54 -2.72 3.53 6.60
N LYS A 55 -3.90 2.91 6.50
CA LYS A 55 -4.70 2.53 7.68
C LYS A 55 -3.98 1.50 8.56
N VAL A 56 -3.29 0.53 7.96
CA VAL A 56 -2.48 -0.47 8.68
C VAL A 56 -1.34 0.20 9.43
N LEU A 57 -0.59 1.11 8.80
CA LEU A 57 0.49 1.87 9.45
C LEU A 57 -0.01 2.56 10.73
N GLY A 58 -1.12 3.30 10.63
CA GLY A 58 -1.71 3.97 11.79
C GLY A 58 -2.22 3.00 12.85
N THR A 59 -2.77 1.86 12.45
CA THR A 59 -3.25 0.82 13.37
C THR A 59 -2.10 0.19 14.15
N PHE A 60 -1.01 -0.17 13.48
CA PHE A 60 0.17 -0.79 14.09
C PHE A 60 0.91 0.19 14.99
N ALA A 61 1.12 1.43 14.54
CA ALA A 61 1.67 2.49 15.37
C ALA A 61 0.84 2.70 16.65
N ARG A 62 -0.49 2.73 16.54
CA ARG A 62 -1.38 2.86 17.71
C ARG A 62 -1.31 1.65 18.64
N LEU A 63 -1.30 0.42 18.11
CA LEU A 63 -1.18 -0.80 18.91
C LEU A 63 0.14 -0.84 19.69
N TYR A 64 1.23 -0.38 19.07
CA TYR A 64 2.50 -0.23 19.78
C TYR A 64 2.43 0.82 20.88
N LEU A 65 2.01 2.06 20.56
CA LEU A 65 2.02 3.18 21.52
C LEU A 65 1.04 2.98 22.69
N ARG A 66 -0.13 2.38 22.44
CA ARG A 66 -1.18 2.20 23.44
C ARG A 66 -1.05 0.90 24.21
N ASP A 67 -0.80 -0.21 23.50
CA ASP A 67 -0.89 -1.55 24.07
C ASP A 67 0.49 -2.18 24.31
N GLY A 68 1.58 -1.48 24.00
CA GLY A 68 2.94 -1.94 24.25
C GLY A 68 3.32 -3.20 23.47
N LYS A 69 2.76 -3.38 22.27
CA LYS A 69 2.97 -4.58 21.42
C LYS A 69 4.04 -4.33 20.35
N PRO A 70 5.34 -4.58 20.62
CA PRO A 70 6.43 -4.27 19.69
C PRO A 70 6.45 -5.12 18.43
N ALA A 71 5.84 -6.31 18.45
CA ALA A 71 5.80 -7.21 17.29
C ALA A 71 5.23 -6.54 16.02
N TYR A 72 4.28 -5.61 16.16
CA TYR A 72 3.72 -4.89 15.01
C TYR A 72 4.69 -3.93 14.33
N LEU A 73 5.79 -3.55 15.00
CA LEU A 73 6.84 -2.73 14.40
C LEU A 73 7.67 -3.51 13.39
N GLU A 74 7.72 -4.84 13.50
CA GLU A 74 8.47 -5.69 12.56
C GLU A 74 7.81 -5.77 11.18
N ASP A 75 6.50 -5.55 11.12
CA ASP A 75 5.72 -5.54 9.86
C ASP A 75 5.72 -4.16 9.17
N LEU A 76 6.05 -3.08 9.88
CA LEU A 76 6.01 -1.72 9.34
C LEU A 76 6.91 -1.50 8.11
N PRO A 77 8.15 -2.03 8.05
CA PRO A 77 9.01 -1.84 6.87
C PRO A 77 8.36 -2.31 5.57
N LEU A 78 7.72 -3.49 5.59
CA LEU A 78 7.04 -4.03 4.42
C LEU A 78 5.85 -3.16 4.01
N VAL A 79 5.02 -2.75 4.97
CA VAL A 79 3.85 -1.90 4.70
C VAL A 79 4.27 -0.53 4.16
N ILE A 80 5.37 0.03 4.67
CA ILE A 80 5.92 1.30 4.18
C ILE A 80 6.45 1.14 2.76
N ALA A 81 7.20 0.08 2.45
CA ALA A 81 7.71 -0.18 1.11
C ALA A 81 6.58 -0.16 0.07
N TYR A 82 5.45 -0.81 0.35
CA TYR A 82 4.28 -0.75 -0.54
C TYR A 82 3.67 0.64 -0.69
N VAL A 83 3.62 1.43 0.39
CA VAL A 83 3.10 2.80 0.33
C VAL A 83 4.01 3.63 -0.58
N LEU A 84 5.32 3.58 -0.36
CA LEU A 84 6.30 4.32 -1.16
C LEU A 84 6.29 3.89 -2.63
N GLU A 85 6.19 2.59 -2.92
CA GLU A 85 6.10 2.07 -4.29
C GLU A 85 4.91 2.69 -5.05
N ILE A 86 3.72 2.72 -4.44
CA ILE A 86 2.53 3.27 -5.09
C ILE A 86 2.58 4.80 -5.19
N LEU A 87 3.11 5.49 -4.17
CA LEU A 87 3.28 6.95 -4.24
C LEU A 87 4.24 7.34 -5.36
N GLU A 88 5.37 6.63 -5.49
CA GLU A 88 6.35 6.85 -6.56
C GLU A 88 5.75 6.55 -7.93
N LYS A 89 5.05 5.41 -8.08
CA LYS A 89 4.40 5.00 -9.33
C LYS A 89 3.46 6.06 -9.90
N TYR A 90 2.74 6.78 -9.05
CA TYR A 90 1.72 7.77 -9.45
C TYR A 90 2.15 9.22 -9.19
N ARG A 91 3.41 9.49 -8.83
CA ARG A 91 3.88 10.85 -8.48
C ARG A 91 3.67 11.88 -9.59
N SER A 92 3.75 11.46 -10.85
CA SER A 92 3.58 12.34 -12.01
C SER A 92 2.11 12.68 -12.29
N ASP A 93 1.22 11.76 -11.91
CA ASP A 93 -0.21 11.84 -12.22
C ASP A 93 -0.98 12.54 -11.09
N GLU A 94 -0.50 12.41 -9.84
CA GLU A 94 -1.19 12.87 -8.64
C GLU A 94 -0.27 13.77 -7.77
N PRO A 95 -0.42 15.12 -7.83
CA PRO A 95 0.42 16.05 -7.07
C PRO A 95 0.41 15.80 -5.56
N THR A 96 -0.74 15.41 -5.01
CA THR A 96 -0.88 15.06 -3.59
C THR A 96 0.01 13.89 -3.19
N PHE A 97 0.26 12.94 -4.10
CA PHE A 97 1.13 11.80 -3.82
C PHE A 97 2.58 12.25 -3.81
N ALA A 98 2.98 13.13 -4.73
CA ALA A 98 4.30 13.74 -4.73
C ALA A 98 4.56 14.55 -3.44
N GLU A 99 3.60 15.36 -3.00
CA GLU A 99 3.68 16.10 -1.73
C GLU A 99 3.80 15.18 -0.52
N PHE A 100 3.02 14.09 -0.51
CA PHE A 100 3.05 13.14 0.59
C PHE A 100 4.35 12.34 0.63
N LEU A 101 4.88 11.94 -0.53
CA LEU A 101 6.17 11.29 -0.66
C LEU A 101 7.30 12.20 -0.17
N ASP A 102 7.32 13.46 -0.61
CA ASP A 102 8.31 14.46 -0.17
C ASP A 102 8.27 14.66 1.36
N TRP A 103 7.07 14.79 1.92
CA TRP A 103 6.89 14.85 3.38
C TRP A 103 7.41 13.58 4.06
N PHE A 104 7.10 12.40 3.52
CA PHE A 104 7.50 11.13 4.11
C PHE A 104 9.02 11.00 4.16
N GLU A 105 9.70 11.29 3.05
CA GLU A 105 11.15 11.22 2.91
C GLU A 105 11.86 12.23 3.84
N HIS A 106 11.40 13.48 3.88
CA HIS A 106 12.09 14.55 4.62
C HIS A 106 11.71 14.62 6.10
N ARG A 107 10.53 14.15 6.49
CA ARG A 107 10.01 14.29 7.87
C ARG A 107 9.92 12.98 8.61
N LEU A 108 9.42 11.93 7.97
CA LEU A 108 9.11 10.67 8.66
C LEU A 108 10.28 9.68 8.61
N SER A 109 10.91 9.51 7.45
CA SER A 109 12.03 8.57 7.27
C SER A 109 13.20 8.82 8.25
N PRO A 110 13.64 10.07 8.52
CA PRO A 110 14.71 10.32 9.48
C PRO A 110 14.32 9.98 10.93
N LEU A 111 13.02 9.95 11.25
CA LEU A 111 12.53 9.56 12.58
C LEU A 111 12.43 8.03 12.69
N ILE A 112 12.05 7.36 11.61
CA ILE A 112 11.99 5.90 11.55
C ILE A 112 13.40 5.30 11.63
N ALA A 113 14.38 5.87 10.92
CA ALA A 113 15.77 5.43 10.96
C ALA A 113 16.42 5.46 12.37
N ARG A 114 15.81 6.17 13.33
CA ARG A 114 16.27 6.20 14.73
C ARG A 114 15.66 5.09 15.59
N GLN A 115 14.74 4.31 15.04
CA GLN A 115 14.08 3.20 15.72
C GLN A 115 14.86 1.90 15.51
N GLY A 116 14.85 1.00 16.49
CA GLY A 116 15.55 -0.30 16.39
C GLY A 116 15.02 -1.26 15.31
N TRP A 117 13.93 -0.90 14.62
CA TRP A 117 13.37 -1.62 13.47
C TRP A 117 13.53 -0.85 12.15
N GLY A 118 14.04 0.38 12.21
CA GLY A 118 14.13 1.30 11.08
C GLY A 118 15.19 0.92 10.04
N ASP A 119 16.18 0.10 10.41
CA ASP A 119 17.27 -0.34 9.52
C ASP A 119 16.81 -1.24 8.37
N LYS A 120 15.53 -1.64 8.37
CA LYS A 120 14.89 -2.52 7.36
C LYS A 120 14.16 -1.74 6.26
N LEU A 121 14.19 -0.41 6.30
CA LEU A 121 13.64 0.51 5.30
C LEU A 121 14.71 0.95 4.31
#